data_AF-A0A922M444-F1
#
_entry.id   AF-A0A922M444-F1
#
_cell.length_a   1.000
_cell.length_b   1.000
_cell.length_c   1.000
_cell.angle_alpha   90.00
_cell.angle_beta   90.00
_cell.angle_gamma   90.00
#
_symmetry.space_group_name_H-M   'P 1'
#
loop_
_entity.id
_entity.type
_entity.pdbx_description
1 polymer ?
#
loop_
_entity_poly.entity_id
_entity_poly.type
_entity_poly.pdbx_seq_one_letter_code
_entity_poly.pdbx_strand_id
1 'polypeptide(L)'
;MGDFNCHHFRWGSEVCDSIGHDLVEMLDELDLCVINDGSPTRRSAFGQKNSCVDLTFCSSSVASGLNWSCLDMTYGSDHYPIIIKSLNKSVPDKSLPPLLKYRLHSVDWDLYSKLLDLRISVLPTVNAENALECFSKFSNIIASTAKDCFPEKTTPKGKIPSPPWWDSDCTAMIKARNEAEKTYNHDMNLENLLNFKQILAKSRKLFKKKKKQGWRRFCSSLSPSTPVATVWQRVKSFRNSSKPPSISILPDSLSHKFFANVAPIYVPSEDECCWELCEGSHDPLDMKFTMEELQTVLSHVKDSAPVAMTTQYKKFTRLIAKWPVDTTKGERDLGKFIRDKVKAAFESSERQNLDSELCNRQYNSLNKIADNHYRNKYKRTHNSTATGLSTEECNVILSNEVLEYLKEENKGFFAKIFGRDK
;
A
#
# COMPACT_ATOMS: atom_id res chain seq x y z
N MET A 1 -14.77 -7.02 -3.75
CA MET A 1 -13.35 -7.09 -4.17
C MET A 1 -12.49 -6.93 -2.94
N GLY A 2 -11.47 -7.74 -2.78
CA GLY A 2 -10.48 -7.62 -1.70
C GLY A 2 -9.39 -8.66 -1.82
N ASP A 3 -8.39 -8.58 -0.96
CA ASP A 3 -7.35 -9.61 -0.79
C ASP A 3 -7.84 -10.64 0.23
N PHE A 4 -8.09 -11.86 -0.23
CA PHE A 4 -8.62 -12.96 0.58
C PHE A 4 -7.53 -13.93 1.04
N ASN A 5 -6.31 -13.81 0.51
CA ASN A 5 -5.18 -14.71 0.84
C ASN A 5 -5.54 -16.21 0.81
N CYS A 6 -6.42 -16.63 -0.11
CA CYS A 6 -6.85 -18.02 -0.28
C CYS A 6 -6.66 -18.50 -1.72
N HIS A 7 -6.58 -19.82 -1.87
CA HIS A 7 -6.23 -20.48 -3.12
C HIS A 7 -7.31 -21.44 -3.55
N HIS A 8 -7.82 -21.27 -4.77
CA HIS A 8 -8.76 -22.19 -5.38
C HIS A 8 -8.62 -22.19 -6.90
N PHE A 9 -8.94 -23.31 -7.53
CA PHE A 9 -8.90 -23.47 -8.97
C PHE A 9 -9.88 -22.53 -9.70
N ARG A 10 -11.03 -22.21 -9.09
CA ARG A 10 -12.07 -21.32 -9.66
C ARG A 10 -11.55 -19.92 -10.03
N TRP A 11 -10.49 -19.44 -9.40
CA TRP A 11 -9.90 -18.13 -9.71
C TRP A 11 -8.45 -18.24 -10.20
N GLY A 12 -8.05 -19.40 -10.73
CA GLY A 12 -6.78 -19.58 -11.43
C GLY A 12 -5.59 -19.96 -10.55
N SER A 13 -5.81 -20.41 -9.31
CA SER A 13 -4.72 -21.02 -8.53
C SER A 13 -4.54 -22.50 -8.91
N GLU A 14 -3.29 -22.96 -8.96
CA GLU A 14 -2.97 -24.38 -9.20
C GLU A 14 -3.28 -25.28 -8.00
N VAL A 15 -3.49 -24.68 -6.83
CA VAL A 15 -3.77 -25.39 -5.58
C VAL A 15 -5.10 -24.92 -5.01
N CYS A 16 -5.73 -25.80 -4.23
CA CYS A 16 -6.93 -25.52 -3.47
C CYS A 16 -6.59 -25.67 -1.99
N ASP A 17 -6.76 -24.61 -1.20
CA ASP A 17 -6.70 -24.68 0.26
C ASP A 17 -8.11 -24.79 0.86
N SER A 18 -8.19 -25.09 2.16
CA SER A 18 -9.48 -25.24 2.85
C SER A 18 -10.26 -23.93 2.85
N ILE A 19 -9.58 -22.80 3.04
CA ILE A 19 -10.21 -21.47 3.05
C ILE A 19 -10.85 -21.17 1.71
N GLY A 20 -10.17 -21.48 0.60
CA GLY A 20 -10.68 -21.32 -0.75
C GLY A 20 -11.87 -22.23 -1.03
N HIS A 21 -11.87 -23.44 -0.48
CA HIS A 21 -13.01 -24.36 -0.57
C HIS A 21 -14.23 -23.82 0.18
N ASP A 22 -14.06 -23.47 1.45
CA ASP A 22 -15.13 -22.90 2.31
C ASP A 22 -15.70 -21.61 1.71
N LEU A 23 -14.82 -20.75 1.16
CA LEU A 23 -15.25 -19.52 0.50
C LEU A 23 -16.08 -19.82 -0.76
N VAL A 24 -15.75 -20.87 -1.50
CA VAL A 24 -16.52 -21.27 -2.68
C VAL A 24 -17.91 -21.76 -2.31
N GLU A 25 -18.03 -22.59 -1.26
CA GLU A 25 -19.32 -23.03 -0.75
C GLU A 25 -20.18 -21.82 -0.32
N MET A 26 -19.58 -20.88 0.42
CA MET A 26 -20.26 -19.65 0.83
C MET A 26 -20.71 -18.79 -0.37
N LEU A 27 -19.88 -18.68 -1.41
CA LEU A 27 -20.25 -17.92 -2.61
C LEU A 27 -21.42 -18.56 -3.36
N ASP A 28 -21.47 -19.90 -3.40
CA ASP A 28 -22.57 -20.64 -4.01
C ASP A 28 -23.87 -20.49 -3.19
N GLU A 29 -23.79 -20.52 -1.85
CA GLU A 29 -24.93 -20.26 -0.96
C GLU A 29 -25.49 -18.84 -1.11
N LEU A 30 -24.63 -17.85 -1.39
CA LEU A 30 -24.99 -16.45 -1.52
C LEU A 30 -25.34 -16.02 -2.97
N ASP A 31 -25.35 -16.95 -3.93
CA ASP A 31 -25.54 -16.68 -5.37
C ASP A 31 -24.59 -15.58 -5.90
N LEU A 32 -23.32 -15.67 -5.49
CA LEU A 32 -22.25 -14.76 -5.89
C LEU A 32 -21.33 -15.40 -6.93
N CYS A 33 -21.20 -14.72 -8.06
CA CYS A 33 -20.32 -15.09 -9.15
C CYS A 33 -18.92 -14.48 -8.96
N VAL A 34 -17.88 -15.32 -8.99
CA VAL A 34 -16.48 -14.88 -9.14
C VAL A 34 -16.24 -14.47 -10.58
N ILE A 35 -15.68 -13.28 -10.80
CA ILE A 35 -15.42 -12.73 -12.14
C ILE A 35 -13.93 -12.61 -12.49
N ASN A 36 -13.05 -13.14 -11.64
CA ASN A 36 -11.62 -13.24 -11.93
C ASN A 36 -11.40 -14.11 -13.18
N ASP A 37 -10.52 -13.70 -14.10
CA ASP A 37 -10.22 -14.45 -15.34
C ASP A 37 -9.12 -15.52 -15.16
N GLY A 38 -8.61 -15.69 -13.93
CA GLY A 38 -7.52 -16.58 -13.59
C GLY A 38 -6.13 -15.95 -13.65
N SER A 39 -6.00 -14.70 -14.11
CA SER A 39 -4.72 -13.99 -14.13
C SER A 39 -4.16 -13.81 -12.71
N PRO A 40 -2.83 -13.89 -12.53
CA PRO A 40 -2.20 -13.65 -11.24
C PRO A 40 -2.48 -12.22 -10.76
N THR A 41 -2.88 -12.08 -9.50
CA THR A 41 -3.13 -10.76 -8.88
C THR A 41 -1.98 -10.30 -8.02
N ARG A 42 -1.00 -11.18 -7.78
CA ARG A 42 0.23 -10.88 -7.05
C ARG A 42 1.44 -11.41 -7.80
N ARG A 43 2.53 -10.64 -7.80
CA ARG A 43 3.82 -11.06 -8.35
C ARG A 43 4.46 -12.08 -7.43
N SER A 44 4.69 -13.27 -7.96
CA SER A 44 5.36 -14.38 -7.28
C SER A 44 6.82 -14.06 -6.98
N ALA A 45 7.30 -14.52 -5.83
CA ALA A 45 8.73 -14.58 -5.58
C ALA A 45 9.38 -15.66 -6.46
N PHE A 46 10.71 -15.60 -6.60
CA PHE A 46 11.48 -16.65 -7.27
C PHE A 46 11.17 -18.02 -6.65
N GLY A 47 10.85 -19.00 -7.50
CA GLY A 47 10.45 -20.35 -7.06
C GLY A 47 9.02 -20.47 -6.49
N GLN A 48 8.29 -19.37 -6.35
CA GLN A 48 6.88 -19.39 -5.96
C GLN A 48 5.99 -19.47 -7.20
N LYS A 49 4.90 -20.24 -7.09
CA LYS A 49 3.86 -20.29 -8.11
C LYS A 49 3.01 -19.03 -8.13
N ASN A 50 2.46 -18.73 -9.31
CA ASN A 50 1.51 -17.65 -9.48
C ASN A 50 0.27 -17.84 -8.61
N SER A 51 -0.21 -16.72 -8.07
CA SER A 51 -1.34 -16.69 -7.17
C SER A 51 -2.32 -15.58 -7.56
N CYS A 52 -3.60 -15.92 -7.47
CA CYS A 52 -4.73 -15.01 -7.60
C CYS A 52 -5.41 -15.00 -6.23
N VAL A 53 -5.08 -13.99 -5.42
CA VAL A 53 -5.56 -13.85 -4.03
C VAL A 53 -6.49 -12.64 -3.87
N ASP A 54 -6.46 -11.73 -4.83
CA ASP A 54 -7.35 -10.58 -4.89
C ASP A 54 -8.62 -10.95 -5.67
N LEU A 55 -9.68 -11.27 -4.94
CA LEU A 55 -10.91 -11.81 -5.52
C LEU A 55 -11.96 -10.73 -5.73
N THR A 56 -12.72 -10.88 -6.81
CA THR A 56 -13.85 -10.05 -7.15
C THR A 56 -15.06 -10.93 -7.39
N PHE A 57 -16.09 -10.72 -6.58
CA PHE A 57 -17.41 -11.33 -6.73
C PHE A 57 -18.48 -10.27 -6.95
N CYS A 58 -19.55 -10.67 -7.62
CA CYS A 58 -20.76 -9.88 -7.84
C CYS A 58 -21.96 -10.81 -7.98
N SER A 59 -23.19 -10.27 -7.91
CA SER A 59 -24.37 -11.08 -8.19
C SER A 59 -24.41 -11.52 -9.66
N SER A 60 -25.05 -12.66 -9.90
CA SER A 60 -25.26 -13.24 -11.23
C SER A 60 -25.86 -12.23 -12.24
N SER A 61 -26.73 -11.33 -11.78
CA SER A 61 -27.36 -10.28 -12.60
C SER A 61 -26.40 -9.21 -13.12
N VAL A 62 -25.29 -8.96 -12.41
CA VAL A 62 -24.32 -7.91 -12.76
C VAL A 62 -23.12 -8.49 -13.52
N ALA A 63 -22.80 -9.76 -13.29
CA ALA A 63 -21.63 -10.43 -13.85
C ALA A 63 -21.50 -10.27 -15.38
N SER A 64 -22.60 -10.45 -16.12
CA SER A 64 -22.62 -10.34 -17.59
C SER A 64 -22.34 -8.92 -18.11
N GLY A 65 -22.56 -7.90 -17.28
CA GLY A 65 -22.33 -6.50 -17.61
C GLY A 65 -20.93 -6.01 -17.25
N LEU A 66 -20.05 -6.86 -16.71
CA LEU A 66 -18.71 -6.49 -16.26
C LEU A 66 -17.62 -7.16 -17.11
N ASN A 67 -16.58 -6.40 -17.41
CA ASN A 67 -15.34 -6.92 -17.95
C ASN A 67 -14.24 -6.78 -16.89
N TRP A 68 -13.69 -7.91 -16.47
CA TRP A 68 -12.57 -7.98 -15.54
C TRP A 68 -11.24 -8.10 -16.31
N SER A 69 -10.17 -7.52 -15.78
CA SER A 69 -8.82 -7.69 -16.30
C SER A 69 -7.78 -7.32 -15.23
N CYS A 70 -6.67 -8.03 -15.19
CA CYS A 70 -5.51 -7.67 -14.39
C CYS A 70 -4.48 -6.90 -15.23
N LEU A 71 -3.77 -5.94 -14.63
CA LEU A 71 -2.67 -5.24 -15.32
C LEU A 71 -1.35 -5.99 -15.14
N ASP A 72 -0.51 -5.99 -16.17
CA ASP A 72 0.76 -6.71 -16.19
C ASP A 72 1.88 -6.13 -15.30
N MET A 73 1.60 -5.01 -14.61
CA MET A 73 2.59 -4.24 -13.85
C MET A 73 2.07 -3.94 -12.44
N THR A 74 2.94 -4.06 -11.43
CA THR A 74 2.54 -3.82 -10.02
C THR A 74 2.58 -2.34 -9.61
N TYR A 75 3.14 -1.48 -10.45
CA TYR A 75 3.35 -0.05 -10.19
C TYR A 75 4.14 0.26 -8.91
N GLY A 76 4.92 -0.70 -8.40
CA GLY A 76 5.77 -0.57 -7.22
C GLY A 76 5.20 -1.22 -5.94
N SER A 77 4.02 -1.84 -6.06
CA SER A 77 3.50 -2.83 -5.11
C SER A 77 4.08 -4.23 -5.41
N ASP A 78 3.60 -5.25 -4.72
CA ASP A 78 3.67 -6.66 -5.12
C ASP A 78 2.36 -7.18 -5.69
N HIS A 79 1.24 -6.46 -5.52
CA HIS A 79 -0.03 -6.75 -6.18
C HIS A 79 -0.18 -6.05 -7.53
N TYR A 80 -0.84 -6.73 -8.47
CA TYR A 80 -1.23 -6.23 -9.77
C TYR A 80 -2.60 -5.52 -9.66
N PRO A 81 -2.75 -4.30 -10.19
CA PRO A 81 -4.05 -3.64 -10.16
C PRO A 81 -5.08 -4.37 -11.01
N ILE A 82 -6.27 -4.55 -10.42
CA ILE A 82 -7.45 -5.11 -11.10
C ILE A 82 -8.28 -3.96 -11.68
N ILE A 83 -8.69 -4.12 -12.94
CA ILE A 83 -9.61 -3.22 -13.62
C ILE A 83 -10.92 -3.95 -13.89
N ILE A 84 -12.01 -3.39 -13.39
CA ILE A 84 -13.38 -3.81 -13.71
C ILE A 84 -14.03 -2.68 -14.51
N LYS A 85 -14.52 -3.01 -15.70
CA LYS A 85 -15.25 -2.07 -16.57
C LYS A 85 -16.70 -2.52 -16.67
N SER A 86 -17.63 -1.59 -16.45
CA SER A 86 -19.01 -1.82 -16.86
C SER A 86 -19.12 -1.70 -18.38
N LEU A 87 -19.69 -2.72 -19.02
CA LEU A 87 -20.01 -2.76 -20.44
C LEU A 87 -21.25 -1.90 -20.74
N ASN A 88 -22.11 -1.71 -19.75
CA ASN A 88 -23.30 -0.86 -19.83
C ASN A 88 -22.90 0.61 -19.67
N LYS A 89 -22.40 1.22 -20.75
CA LYS A 89 -22.30 2.69 -20.87
C LYS A 89 -23.70 3.28 -21.05
N SER A 90 -24.47 3.41 -19.99
CA SER A 90 -25.73 4.17 -19.98
C SER A 90 -25.70 5.39 -19.07
N VAL A 91 -24.52 5.92 -18.76
CA VAL A 91 -24.44 7.29 -18.27
C VAL A 91 -24.22 8.17 -19.51
N PRO A 92 -25.24 8.91 -19.99
CA PRO A 92 -24.96 9.97 -20.95
C PRO A 92 -23.89 10.85 -20.31
N ASP A 93 -22.83 11.11 -21.06
CA ASP A 93 -21.72 11.97 -20.65
C ASP A 93 -22.30 13.30 -20.14
N LYS A 94 -22.51 13.40 -18.82
CA LYS A 94 -22.94 14.63 -18.15
C LYS A 94 -21.80 15.65 -18.08
N SER A 95 -20.76 15.52 -18.90
CA SER A 95 -20.07 16.72 -19.30
C SER A 95 -21.04 17.54 -20.16
N LEU A 96 -21.82 18.37 -19.47
CA LEU A 96 -22.41 19.54 -20.11
C LEU A 96 -21.29 20.12 -20.99
N PRO A 97 -21.51 20.32 -22.29
CA PRO A 97 -20.53 21.00 -23.12
C PRO A 97 -20.11 22.26 -22.37
N PRO A 98 -18.80 22.59 -22.33
CA PRO A 98 -18.32 23.70 -21.53
C PRO A 98 -19.20 24.91 -21.80
N LEU A 99 -19.73 25.55 -20.73
CA LEU A 99 -20.69 26.67 -20.82
C LEU A 99 -20.24 27.76 -21.81
N LEU A 100 -18.94 27.86 -22.09
CA LEU A 100 -18.38 28.53 -23.25
C LEU A 100 -17.46 27.59 -24.06
N LYS A 101 -17.82 27.34 -25.32
CA LYS A 101 -17.06 26.55 -26.31
C LYS A 101 -15.72 27.19 -26.71
N TYR A 102 -15.63 28.52 -26.71
CA TYR A 102 -14.51 29.28 -27.27
C TYR A 102 -13.61 29.94 -26.22
N ARG A 103 -12.33 30.15 -26.55
CA ARG A 103 -11.36 30.93 -25.75
C ARG A 103 -11.43 32.41 -26.14
N LEU A 104 -12.37 33.14 -25.53
CA LEU A 104 -12.64 34.55 -25.88
C LEU A 104 -11.44 35.50 -25.69
N HIS A 105 -10.53 35.22 -24.76
CA HIS A 105 -9.35 36.08 -24.50
C HIS A 105 -8.25 35.96 -25.57
N SER A 106 -8.31 34.93 -26.42
CA SER A 106 -7.34 34.70 -27.51
C SER A 106 -7.96 34.90 -28.89
N VAL A 107 -9.12 35.56 -28.95
CA VAL A 107 -9.82 35.87 -30.21
C VAL A 107 -9.18 37.10 -30.84
N ASP A 108 -8.90 37.01 -32.14
CA ASP A 108 -8.62 38.17 -32.98
C ASP A 108 -9.95 38.83 -33.38
N TRP A 109 -10.30 39.90 -32.65
CA TRP A 109 -11.55 40.62 -32.86
C TRP A 109 -11.55 41.44 -34.16
N ASP A 110 -10.39 41.87 -34.63
CA ASP A 110 -10.26 42.64 -35.88
C ASP A 110 -10.53 41.74 -37.08
N LEU A 111 -10.00 40.52 -37.06
CA LEU A 111 -10.30 39.50 -38.07
C LEU A 111 -11.78 39.14 -38.05
N TYR A 112 -12.36 38.90 -36.87
CA TYR A 112 -13.77 38.57 -36.73
C TYR A 112 -14.67 39.69 -37.27
N SER A 113 -14.41 40.95 -36.93
CA SER A 113 -15.19 42.09 -37.41
C SER A 113 -15.17 42.19 -38.93
N LYS A 114 -13.98 42.15 -39.55
CA LYS A 114 -13.83 42.25 -41.01
C LYS A 114 -14.55 41.13 -41.74
N LEU A 115 -14.45 39.91 -41.22
CA LEU A 115 -15.05 38.72 -41.83
C LEU A 115 -16.57 38.71 -41.65
N LEU A 116 -17.06 39.21 -40.51
CA LEU A 116 -18.48 39.38 -40.23
C LEU A 116 -19.10 40.44 -41.16
N ASP A 117 -18.48 41.61 -41.30
CA ASP A 117 -18.94 42.67 -42.19
C ASP A 117 -19.02 42.20 -43.65
N LEU A 118 -18.00 41.46 -44.11
CA LEU A 118 -17.99 40.84 -45.43
C LEU A 118 -19.19 39.89 -45.62
N ARG A 119 -19.48 39.04 -44.64
CA ARG A 119 -20.56 38.04 -44.75
C ARG A 119 -21.95 38.66 -44.62
N ILE A 120 -22.10 39.71 -43.80
CA ILE A 120 -23.35 40.46 -43.67
C ILE A 120 -23.67 41.22 -44.96
N SER A 121 -22.66 41.71 -45.69
CA SER A 121 -22.86 42.45 -46.95
C SER A 121 -23.60 41.67 -48.05
N VAL A 122 -23.62 40.33 -47.93
CA VAL A 122 -24.28 39.41 -48.87
C VAL A 122 -25.76 39.17 -48.51
N LEU A 123 -26.23 39.68 -47.36
CA LEU A 123 -27.62 39.50 -46.94
C LEU A 123 -28.58 40.36 -47.80
N PRO A 124 -29.72 39.80 -48.21
CA PRO A 124 -30.72 40.55 -48.95
C PRO A 124 -31.38 41.62 -48.07
N THR A 125 -31.91 42.67 -48.71
CA THR A 125 -32.68 43.72 -48.02
C THR A 125 -33.92 43.12 -47.36
N VAL A 126 -34.14 43.49 -46.09
CA VAL A 126 -35.25 42.97 -45.29
C VAL A 126 -36.58 43.55 -45.76
N ASN A 127 -37.59 42.69 -45.95
CA ASN A 127 -38.97 43.04 -46.21
C ASN A 127 -39.91 42.20 -45.32
N ALA A 128 -41.22 42.48 -45.37
CA ALA A 128 -42.20 41.82 -44.51
C ALA A 128 -42.32 40.30 -44.74
N GLU A 129 -41.95 39.81 -45.92
CA GLU A 129 -42.08 38.40 -46.31
C GLU A 129 -40.81 37.58 -46.01
N ASN A 130 -39.63 38.20 -46.03
CA ASN A 130 -38.33 37.53 -45.87
C ASN A 130 -37.70 37.71 -44.48
N ALA A 131 -38.32 38.50 -43.58
CA ALA A 131 -37.72 38.91 -42.31
C ALA A 131 -37.24 37.73 -41.43
N LEU A 132 -38.03 36.66 -41.33
CA LEU A 132 -37.68 35.48 -40.52
C LEU A 132 -36.51 34.69 -41.12
N GLU A 133 -36.46 34.61 -42.45
CA GLU A 133 -35.37 33.95 -43.17
C GLU A 133 -34.07 34.75 -43.06
N CYS A 134 -34.15 36.07 -43.20
CA CYS A 134 -33.04 37.01 -43.01
C CYS A 134 -32.49 36.92 -41.57
N PHE A 135 -33.36 36.86 -40.56
CA PHE A 135 -32.93 36.69 -39.16
C PHE A 135 -32.21 35.35 -38.94
N SER A 136 -32.72 34.28 -39.54
CA SER A 136 -32.10 32.94 -39.45
C SER A 136 -30.73 32.92 -40.14
N LYS A 137 -30.62 33.51 -41.34
CA LYS A 137 -29.36 33.65 -42.08
C LYS A 137 -28.36 34.52 -41.32
N PHE A 138 -28.78 35.64 -40.76
CA PHE A 138 -27.94 36.51 -39.94
C PHE A 138 -27.41 35.79 -38.69
N SER A 139 -28.29 35.09 -37.96
CA SER A 139 -27.90 34.30 -36.79
C SER A 139 -26.89 33.20 -37.15
N ASN A 140 -27.08 32.53 -38.30
CA ASN A 140 -26.16 31.53 -38.82
C ASN A 140 -24.82 32.13 -39.27
N ILE A 141 -24.81 33.33 -39.83
CA ILE A 141 -23.58 34.05 -40.19
C ILE A 141 -22.79 34.41 -38.93
N ILE A 142 -23.43 34.92 -37.89
CA ILE A 142 -22.76 35.21 -36.60
C ILE A 142 -22.15 33.93 -36.03
N ALA A 143 -22.93 32.84 -35.98
CA ALA A 143 -22.49 31.57 -35.40
C ALA A 143 -21.37 30.90 -36.21
N SER A 144 -21.44 30.93 -37.54
CA SER A 144 -20.43 30.33 -38.42
C SER A 144 -19.14 31.14 -38.43
N THR A 145 -19.22 32.48 -38.44
CA THR A 145 -18.05 33.36 -38.37
C THR A 145 -17.34 33.22 -37.02
N ALA A 146 -18.10 33.09 -35.93
CA ALA A 146 -17.53 32.79 -34.61
C ALA A 146 -16.83 31.42 -34.60
N LYS A 147 -17.39 30.42 -35.30
CA LYS A 147 -16.77 29.09 -35.42
C LYS A 147 -15.46 29.12 -36.20
N ASP A 148 -15.37 29.94 -37.23
CA ASP A 148 -14.18 30.03 -38.09
C ASP A 148 -13.06 30.86 -37.45
N CYS A 149 -13.41 31.90 -36.69
CA CYS A 149 -12.44 32.83 -36.09
C CYS A 149 -12.04 32.46 -34.66
N PHE A 150 -12.92 31.84 -33.87
CA PHE A 150 -12.65 31.67 -32.45
C PHE A 150 -11.93 30.36 -32.14
N PRO A 151 -10.77 30.42 -31.47
CA PRO A 151 -10.10 29.20 -31.04
C PRO A 151 -10.96 28.45 -30.02
N GLU A 152 -11.20 27.17 -30.29
CA GLU A 152 -11.94 26.32 -29.36
C GLU A 152 -11.16 26.16 -28.04
N LYS A 153 -11.90 26.04 -26.92
CA LYS A 153 -11.31 25.58 -25.66
C LYS A 153 -10.93 24.11 -25.83
N THR A 154 -9.63 23.84 -25.81
CA THR A 154 -9.14 22.50 -25.53
C THR A 154 -9.41 22.20 -24.07
N THR A 155 -10.59 21.66 -23.74
CA THR A 155 -10.70 20.90 -22.48
C THR A 155 -9.68 19.77 -22.59
N PRO A 156 -8.75 19.61 -21.63
CA PRO A 156 -7.86 18.46 -21.61
C PRO A 156 -8.71 17.21 -21.39
N LYS A 157 -9.32 16.68 -22.46
CA LYS A 157 -10.07 15.43 -22.42
C LYS A 157 -9.06 14.33 -22.13
N GLY A 158 -9.24 13.64 -21.01
CA GLY A 158 -8.49 12.43 -20.66
C GLY A 158 -7.05 12.60 -20.14
N LYS A 159 -6.53 13.83 -19.96
CA LYS A 159 -5.20 14.01 -19.33
C LYS A 159 -5.35 14.18 -17.82
N ILE A 160 -5.02 13.14 -17.08
CA ILE A 160 -4.84 13.22 -15.62
C ILE A 160 -3.68 14.18 -15.37
N PRO A 161 -3.88 15.30 -14.65
CA PRO A 161 -2.81 16.24 -14.38
C PRO A 161 -1.71 15.56 -13.56
N SER A 162 -0.47 15.69 -14.00
CA SER A 162 0.67 15.17 -13.24
C SER A 162 0.78 15.90 -11.90
N PRO A 163 1.25 15.22 -10.84
CA PRO A 163 1.48 15.86 -9.55
C PRO A 163 2.45 17.03 -9.67
N PRO A 164 2.30 18.11 -8.87
CA PRO A 164 3.14 19.31 -8.98
C PRO A 164 4.65 19.12 -8.79
N TRP A 165 5.05 18.00 -8.20
CA TRP A 165 6.44 17.64 -7.92
C TRP A 165 7.06 16.71 -8.97
N TRP A 166 6.29 16.32 -9.99
CA TRP A 166 6.69 15.42 -11.04
C TRP A 166 7.49 16.14 -12.14
N ASP A 167 8.54 15.50 -12.65
CA ASP A 167 9.37 16.00 -13.74
C ASP A 167 9.87 14.87 -14.67
N SER A 168 10.70 15.22 -15.66
CA SER A 168 11.26 14.27 -16.63
C SER A 168 12.05 13.14 -15.98
N ASP A 169 12.78 13.41 -14.88
CA ASP A 169 13.53 12.39 -14.15
C ASP A 169 12.58 11.36 -13.53
N CYS A 170 11.43 11.80 -13.03
CA CYS A 170 10.41 10.90 -12.50
C CYS A 170 9.86 9.99 -13.60
N THR A 171 9.57 10.55 -14.78
CA THR A 171 9.12 9.79 -15.95
C THR A 171 10.16 8.77 -16.41
N ALA A 172 11.42 9.17 -16.53
CA ALA A 172 12.52 8.29 -16.92
C ALA A 172 12.70 7.15 -15.91
N MET A 173 12.60 7.45 -14.61
CA MET A 173 12.73 6.45 -13.55
C MET A 173 11.57 5.44 -13.53
N ILE A 174 10.33 5.87 -13.81
CA ILE A 174 9.20 4.94 -14.00
C ILE A 174 9.45 4.03 -15.20
N LYS A 175 9.94 4.58 -16.31
CA LYS A 175 10.25 3.78 -17.50
C LYS A 175 11.29 2.71 -17.20
N ALA A 176 12.42 3.09 -16.57
CA ALA A 176 13.46 2.15 -16.17
C ALA A 176 12.95 1.07 -15.18
N ARG A 177 12.12 1.45 -14.20
CA ARG A 177 11.49 0.51 -13.28
C ARG A 177 10.58 -0.47 -14.00
N ASN A 178 9.76 0.02 -14.93
CA ASN A 178 8.82 -0.80 -15.67
C ASN A 178 9.56 -1.76 -16.63
N GLU A 179 10.66 -1.32 -17.25
CA GLU A 179 11.51 -2.18 -18.08
C GLU A 179 12.13 -3.30 -17.23
N ALA A 180 12.71 -2.97 -16.07
CA ALA A 180 13.31 -3.96 -15.19
C ALA A 180 12.27 -4.97 -14.63
N GLU A 181 11.06 -4.51 -14.31
CA GLU A 181 9.97 -5.39 -13.87
C GLU A 181 9.52 -6.33 -14.99
N LYS A 182 9.41 -5.83 -16.23
CA LYS A 182 9.10 -6.68 -17.40
C LYS A 182 10.17 -7.72 -17.64
N THR A 183 11.44 -7.34 -17.57
CA THR A 183 12.56 -8.28 -17.72
C THR A 183 12.52 -9.36 -16.64
N TYR A 184 12.29 -9.00 -15.38
CA TYR A 184 12.17 -9.96 -14.28
C TYR A 184 10.95 -10.89 -14.44
N ASN A 185 9.80 -10.36 -14.85
CA ASN A 185 8.59 -11.16 -15.07
C ASN A 185 8.74 -12.12 -16.27
N HIS A 186 9.51 -11.73 -17.29
CA HIS A 186 9.78 -12.58 -18.45
C HIS A 186 10.80 -13.68 -18.14
N ASP A 187 11.87 -13.35 -17.42
CA ASP A 187 12.93 -14.27 -17.02
C ASP A 187 13.24 -14.10 -15.53
N MET A 188 12.60 -14.94 -14.72
CA MET A 188 12.75 -14.95 -13.26
C MET A 188 14.08 -15.62 -12.88
N ASN A 189 15.17 -14.85 -12.89
CA ASN A 189 16.47 -15.26 -12.40
C ASN A 189 17.00 -14.30 -11.31
N LEU A 190 18.08 -14.70 -10.63
CA LEU A 190 18.63 -13.92 -9.52
C LEU A 190 19.17 -12.55 -9.96
N GLU A 191 19.80 -12.46 -11.13
CA GLU A 191 20.35 -11.22 -11.68
C GLU A 191 19.25 -10.19 -11.98
N ASN A 192 18.20 -10.61 -12.68
CA ASN A 192 17.04 -9.79 -13.00
C ASN A 192 16.30 -9.34 -11.72
N LEU A 193 16.18 -10.22 -10.73
CA LEU A 193 15.60 -9.89 -9.43
C LEU A 193 16.40 -8.80 -8.70
N LEU A 194 17.73 -8.93 -8.66
CA LEU A 194 18.62 -7.96 -8.03
C LEU A 194 18.57 -6.61 -8.74
N ASN A 195 18.62 -6.62 -10.08
CA ASN A 195 18.50 -5.40 -10.89
C ASN A 195 17.15 -4.70 -10.67
N PHE A 196 16.04 -5.45 -10.72
CA PHE A 196 14.70 -4.91 -10.44
C PHE A 196 14.61 -4.31 -9.03
N LYS A 197 15.08 -5.03 -8.00
CA LYS A 197 15.10 -4.53 -6.61
C LYS A 197 15.94 -3.25 -6.48
N GLN A 198 17.09 -3.19 -7.16
CA GLN A 198 17.96 -2.02 -7.14
C GLN A 198 17.26 -0.80 -7.77
N ILE A 199 16.65 -0.96 -8.94
CA ILE A 199 15.91 0.11 -9.63
C ILE A 199 14.69 0.52 -8.82
N LEU A 200 13.98 -0.43 -8.20
CA LEU A 200 12.85 -0.15 -7.32
C LEU A 200 13.27 0.71 -6.12
N ALA A 201 14.39 0.38 -5.46
CA ALA A 201 14.93 1.18 -4.36
C ALA A 201 15.34 2.59 -4.82
N LYS A 202 16.04 2.70 -5.95
CA LYS A 202 16.42 3.99 -6.59
C LYS A 202 15.18 4.84 -6.87
N SER A 203 14.11 4.23 -7.41
CA SER A 203 12.86 4.92 -7.73
C SER A 203 12.16 5.47 -6.48
N ARG A 204 12.04 4.66 -5.42
CA ARG A 204 11.44 5.07 -4.14
C ARG A 204 12.20 6.25 -3.52
N LYS A 205 13.53 6.20 -3.55
CA LYS A 205 14.41 7.28 -3.07
C LYS A 205 14.21 8.57 -3.88
N LEU A 206 14.16 8.46 -5.20
CA LEU A 206 13.95 9.59 -6.10
C LEU A 206 12.57 10.24 -5.85
N PHE A 207 11.49 9.46 -5.83
CA PHE A 207 10.14 10.00 -5.63
C PHE A 207 9.97 10.65 -4.26
N LYS A 208 10.53 10.06 -3.20
CA LYS A 208 10.54 10.68 -1.87
C LYS A 208 11.29 12.01 -1.88
N LYS A 209 12.44 12.09 -2.56
CA LYS A 209 13.22 13.34 -2.72
C LYS A 209 12.43 14.40 -3.49
N LYS A 210 11.90 14.05 -4.67
CA LYS A 210 11.16 14.96 -5.55
C LYS A 210 9.88 15.47 -4.89
N LYS A 211 9.09 14.59 -4.25
CA LYS A 211 7.90 14.98 -3.48
C LYS A 211 8.24 15.96 -2.35
N LYS A 212 9.31 15.69 -1.57
CA LYS A 212 9.78 16.59 -0.50
C LYS A 212 10.24 17.95 -1.04
N GLN A 213 10.98 17.96 -2.15
CA GLN A 213 11.44 19.19 -2.79
C GLN A 213 10.29 20.01 -3.36
N GLY A 214 9.35 19.36 -4.06
CA GLY A 214 8.15 20.03 -4.57
C GLY A 214 7.30 20.61 -3.46
N TRP A 215 7.14 19.88 -2.34
CA TRP A 215 6.41 20.40 -1.18
C TRP A 215 7.08 21.63 -0.57
N ARG A 216 8.41 21.58 -0.37
CA ARG A 216 9.16 22.74 0.12
C ARG A 216 9.05 23.95 -0.82
N ARG A 217 9.22 23.75 -2.13
CA ARG A 217 9.05 24.82 -3.12
C ARG A 217 7.67 25.45 -3.04
N PHE A 218 6.63 24.62 -2.87
CA PHE A 218 5.27 25.11 -2.68
C PHE A 218 5.14 25.94 -1.38
N CYS A 219 5.58 25.41 -0.23
CA CYS A 219 5.54 26.15 1.03
C CYS A 219 6.32 27.47 0.96
N SER A 220 7.48 27.49 0.31
CA SER A 220 8.29 28.70 0.12
C SER A 220 7.67 29.72 -0.84
N SER A 221 6.75 29.30 -1.71
CA SER A 221 6.02 30.20 -2.61
C SER A 221 4.80 30.87 -1.99
N LEU A 222 4.42 30.49 -0.76
CA LEU A 222 3.25 31.05 -0.09
C LEU A 222 3.53 32.44 0.46
N SER A 223 2.59 33.35 0.26
CA SER A 223 2.58 34.71 0.82
C SER A 223 1.31 34.95 1.65
N PRO A 224 1.28 35.96 2.53
CA PRO A 224 0.05 36.36 3.24
C PRO A 224 -1.11 36.74 2.31
N SER A 225 -0.80 37.15 1.07
CA SER A 225 -1.78 37.46 0.01
C SER A 225 -2.26 36.23 -0.77
N THR A 226 -1.73 35.04 -0.51
CA THR A 226 -2.13 33.82 -1.23
C THR A 226 -3.52 33.36 -0.77
N PRO A 227 -4.51 33.26 -1.68
CA PRO A 227 -5.85 32.81 -1.31
C PRO A 227 -5.84 31.38 -0.75
N VAL A 228 -6.53 31.18 0.38
CA VAL A 228 -6.66 29.87 1.05
C VAL A 228 -7.20 28.79 0.12
N ALA A 229 -8.10 29.15 -0.80
CA ALA A 229 -8.61 28.24 -1.82
C ALA A 229 -7.51 27.65 -2.71
N THR A 230 -6.55 28.48 -3.14
CA THR A 230 -5.40 28.06 -3.96
C THR A 230 -4.49 27.12 -3.18
N VAL A 231 -4.28 27.40 -1.88
CA VAL A 231 -3.52 26.52 -0.98
C VAL A 231 -4.15 25.13 -0.92
N TRP A 232 -5.46 25.05 -0.66
CA TRP A 232 -6.18 23.79 -0.60
C TRP A 232 -6.22 23.04 -1.93
N GLN A 233 -6.36 23.74 -3.06
CA GLN A 233 -6.24 23.12 -4.39
C GLN A 233 -4.86 22.50 -4.60
N ARG A 234 -3.80 23.18 -4.16
CA ARG A 234 -2.44 22.65 -4.26
C ARG A 234 -2.23 21.47 -3.32
N VAL A 235 -2.67 21.54 -2.07
CA VAL A 235 -2.66 20.41 -1.13
C VAL A 235 -3.35 19.17 -1.73
N LYS A 236 -4.53 19.35 -2.34
CA LYS A 236 -5.27 18.28 -3.00
C LYS A 236 -4.50 17.68 -4.18
N SER A 237 -3.85 18.50 -5.00
CA SER A 237 -3.02 18.00 -6.11
C SER A 237 -1.74 17.27 -5.65
N PHE A 238 -1.21 17.58 -4.46
CA PHE A 238 -0.11 16.80 -3.85
C PHE A 238 -0.56 15.46 -3.23
N ARG A 239 -1.83 15.35 -2.82
CA ARG A 239 -2.42 14.12 -2.26
C ARG A 239 -2.93 13.14 -3.31
N ASN A 240 -2.84 13.45 -4.61
CA ASN A 240 -3.40 12.65 -5.70
C ASN A 240 -4.91 12.39 -5.59
N SER A 241 -5.65 13.25 -4.91
CA SER A 241 -7.11 13.22 -4.99
C SER A 241 -7.53 13.92 -6.30
N SER A 242 -7.35 13.22 -7.43
CA SER A 242 -8.27 13.38 -8.55
C SER A 242 -9.66 13.27 -7.92
N LYS A 243 -10.54 14.26 -8.13
CA LYS A 243 -11.94 14.06 -7.74
C LYS A 243 -12.36 12.76 -8.43
N PRO A 244 -12.71 11.68 -7.70
CA PRO A 244 -13.42 10.61 -8.39
C PRO A 244 -14.62 11.28 -9.08
N PRO A 245 -15.04 10.82 -10.27
CA PRO A 245 -16.35 11.21 -10.77
C PRO A 245 -17.32 11.04 -9.59
N SER A 246 -18.19 12.03 -9.36
CA SER A 246 -19.20 11.92 -8.31
C SER A 246 -20.16 10.83 -8.74
N ILE A 247 -19.79 9.58 -8.49
CA ILE A 247 -20.69 8.45 -8.64
C ILE A 247 -21.47 8.46 -7.33
N SER A 248 -22.60 9.16 -7.33
CA SER A 248 -23.64 8.96 -6.33
C SER A 248 -24.23 7.57 -6.59
N ILE A 249 -23.55 6.51 -6.13
CA ILE A 249 -24.00 5.12 -6.30
C ILE A 249 -25.22 4.85 -5.40
N LEU A 250 -25.45 5.67 -4.37
CA LEU A 250 -26.51 5.48 -3.40
C LEU A 250 -27.40 6.73 -3.35
N PRO A 251 -28.74 6.58 -3.39
CA PRO A 251 -29.66 7.62 -2.93
C PRO A 251 -29.29 8.04 -1.51
N ASP A 252 -29.32 9.35 -1.21
CA ASP A 252 -28.91 9.87 0.11
C ASP A 252 -29.63 9.19 1.29
N SER A 253 -30.88 8.74 1.08
CA SER A 253 -31.64 8.00 2.08
C SER A 253 -31.04 6.63 2.43
N LEU A 254 -30.40 5.94 1.47
CA LEU A 254 -29.79 4.62 1.67
C LEU A 254 -28.39 4.75 2.28
N SER A 255 -27.63 5.77 1.87
CA SER A 255 -26.30 6.03 2.43
C SER A 255 -26.38 6.37 3.92
N HIS A 256 -27.34 7.22 4.31
CA HIS A 256 -27.57 7.57 5.72
C HIS A 256 -27.93 6.36 6.59
N LYS A 257 -28.80 5.45 6.11
CA LYS A 257 -29.14 4.21 6.83
C LYS A 257 -27.94 3.28 6.98
N PHE A 258 -27.15 3.12 5.91
CA PHE A 258 -25.96 2.26 5.94
C PHE A 258 -24.92 2.78 6.95
N PHE A 259 -24.58 4.08 6.89
CA PHE A 259 -23.60 4.66 7.81
C PHE A 259 -24.09 4.69 9.26
N ALA A 260 -25.38 4.91 9.49
CA ALA A 260 -25.96 4.84 10.83
C ALA A 260 -25.81 3.45 11.48
N ASN A 261 -25.80 2.38 10.69
CA ASN A 261 -25.66 1.01 11.19
C ASN A 261 -24.20 0.55 11.36
N VAL A 262 -23.30 1.00 10.47
CA VAL A 262 -21.88 0.58 10.51
C VAL A 262 -21.05 1.46 11.44
N ALA A 263 -21.40 2.74 11.56
CA ALA A 263 -20.72 3.72 12.38
C ALA A 263 -21.73 4.74 12.92
N PRO A 264 -22.56 4.36 13.91
CA PRO A 264 -23.51 5.28 14.53
C PRO A 264 -22.78 6.50 15.08
N ILE A 265 -23.49 7.64 15.10
CA ILE A 265 -22.94 8.96 15.46
C ILE A 265 -22.41 8.99 16.91
N TYR A 266 -22.84 8.04 17.74
CA TYR A 266 -22.31 7.83 19.08
C TYR A 266 -22.27 6.34 19.41
N VAL A 267 -21.41 5.98 20.36
CA VAL A 267 -21.36 4.65 20.98
C VAL A 267 -22.31 4.68 22.17
N PRO A 268 -23.33 3.80 22.24
CA PRO A 268 -24.24 3.73 23.38
C PRO A 268 -23.48 3.53 24.69
N SER A 269 -23.98 4.11 25.79
CA SER A 269 -23.42 3.85 27.12
C SER A 269 -23.69 2.41 27.55
N GLU A 270 -22.97 1.91 28.58
CA GLU A 270 -23.23 0.56 29.11
C GLU A 270 -24.69 0.39 29.56
N ASP A 271 -25.33 1.46 30.04
CA ASP A 271 -26.73 1.48 30.47
C ASP A 271 -27.73 1.36 29.30
N GLU A 272 -27.33 1.75 28.10
CA GLU A 272 -28.13 1.69 26.87
C GLU A 272 -27.91 0.36 26.10
N CYS A 273 -26.89 -0.39 26.49
CA CYS A 273 -26.56 -1.67 25.89
C CYS A 273 -27.32 -2.80 26.60
N CYS A 274 -28.43 -3.22 26.02
CA CYS A 274 -29.08 -4.48 26.41
C CYS A 274 -28.29 -5.66 25.84
N TRP A 275 -27.11 -5.95 26.40
CA TRP A 275 -26.61 -7.32 26.30
C TRP A 275 -27.47 -8.15 27.25
N GLU A 276 -28.23 -9.10 26.71
CA GLU A 276 -28.68 -10.21 27.52
C GLU A 276 -27.41 -10.86 28.10
N LEU A 277 -27.14 -10.57 29.37
CA LEU A 277 -26.05 -11.19 30.11
C LEU A 277 -26.31 -12.69 30.08
N CYS A 278 -25.61 -13.42 29.21
CA CYS A 278 -25.49 -14.86 29.36
C CYS A 278 -25.02 -15.11 30.79
N GLU A 279 -25.82 -15.86 31.56
CA GLU A 279 -25.50 -16.23 32.93
C GLU A 279 -24.08 -16.76 33.00
N GLY A 280 -23.29 -16.19 33.92
CA GLY A 280 -21.85 -16.35 33.98
C GLY A 280 -21.41 -17.82 34.01
N SER A 281 -20.32 -18.09 33.29
CA SER A 281 -19.49 -19.28 33.44
C SER A 281 -19.32 -19.63 34.93
N HIS A 282 -19.69 -20.85 35.31
CA HIS A 282 -19.44 -21.42 36.64
C HIS A 282 -18.02 -22.03 36.77
N ASP A 283 -17.09 -21.67 35.89
CA ASP A 283 -15.71 -22.17 35.95
C ASP A 283 -15.01 -21.58 37.21
N PRO A 284 -14.49 -22.42 38.13
CA PRO A 284 -13.73 -21.98 39.30
C PRO A 284 -12.53 -21.08 38.97
N LEU A 285 -12.02 -21.13 37.73
CA LEU A 285 -10.91 -20.28 37.26
C LEU A 285 -11.34 -18.85 36.89
N ASP A 286 -12.63 -18.61 36.67
CA ASP A 286 -13.19 -17.29 36.36
C ASP A 286 -13.61 -16.51 37.62
N MET A 287 -13.44 -17.11 38.81
CA MET A 287 -13.68 -16.45 40.09
C MET A 287 -12.57 -15.44 40.41
N LYS A 288 -12.96 -14.30 40.99
CA LYS A 288 -12.00 -13.29 41.47
C LYS A 288 -11.16 -13.88 42.61
N PHE A 289 -9.84 -13.95 42.43
CA PHE A 289 -8.92 -14.45 43.46
C PHE A 289 -8.90 -13.55 44.70
N THR A 290 -8.66 -14.17 45.86
CA THR A 290 -8.64 -13.47 47.15
C THR A 290 -7.24 -12.96 47.49
N MET A 291 -7.17 -11.92 48.33
CA MET A 291 -5.88 -11.33 48.73
C MET A 291 -5.04 -12.29 49.59
N GLU A 292 -5.68 -13.22 50.30
CA GLU A 292 -5.01 -14.26 51.09
C GLU A 292 -4.34 -15.32 50.21
N GLU A 293 -4.96 -15.71 49.10
CA GLU A 293 -4.34 -16.63 48.12
C GLU A 293 -3.07 -16.02 47.53
N LEU A 294 -3.10 -14.72 47.19
CA LEU A 294 -1.93 -14.00 46.67
C LEU A 294 -0.79 -13.96 47.70
N GLN A 295 -1.09 -13.67 48.96
CA GLN A 295 -0.10 -13.62 50.03
C GLN A 295 0.51 -14.99 50.33
N THR A 296 -0.28 -16.06 50.23
CA THR A 296 0.17 -17.45 50.44
C THR A 296 1.14 -17.90 49.34
N VAL A 297 0.93 -17.47 48.09
CA VAL A 297 1.86 -17.76 46.99
C VAL A 297 3.19 -17.02 47.20
N LEU A 298 3.14 -15.76 47.63
CA LEU A 298 4.33 -14.95 47.89
C LEU A 298 5.18 -15.48 49.04
N SER A 299 4.57 -16.10 50.07
CA SER A 299 5.31 -16.66 51.21
C SER A 299 6.12 -17.93 50.88
N HIS A 300 5.89 -18.56 49.72
CA HIS A 300 6.59 -19.77 49.29
C HIS A 300 7.81 -19.50 48.40
N VAL A 301 8.09 -18.24 48.07
CA VAL A 301 9.24 -17.86 47.23
C VAL A 301 10.44 -17.57 48.14
N LYS A 302 11.33 -18.56 48.33
CA LYS A 302 12.58 -18.39 49.09
C LYS A 302 13.68 -17.72 48.26
N ASP A 303 14.06 -16.50 48.62
CA ASP A 303 15.29 -15.84 48.17
C ASP A 303 16.53 -16.71 48.46
N SER A 304 17.26 -17.07 47.41
CA SER A 304 18.40 -18.01 47.46
C SER A 304 19.60 -17.46 46.68
N ALA A 305 20.39 -16.59 47.29
CA ALA A 305 21.59 -15.98 46.69
C ALA A 305 22.82 -16.16 47.58
N PRO A 306 23.41 -17.38 47.65
CA PRO A 306 24.83 -17.47 47.27
C PRO A 306 25.25 -18.75 46.51
N VAL A 307 24.43 -19.81 46.48
CA VAL A 307 24.74 -21.09 45.76
C VAL A 307 24.29 -21.05 44.28
N ALA A 308 23.35 -20.17 43.94
CA ALA A 308 22.76 -20.06 42.61
C ALA A 308 23.78 -19.62 41.54
N MET A 309 24.72 -18.73 41.87
CA MET A 309 25.66 -18.12 40.92
C MET A 309 26.58 -19.14 40.23
N THR A 310 27.13 -20.10 40.97
CA THR A 310 27.97 -21.18 40.42
C THR A 310 27.17 -22.15 39.55
N THR A 311 25.89 -22.32 39.85
CA THR A 311 24.98 -23.20 39.08
C THR A 311 24.55 -22.53 37.77
N GLN A 312 24.23 -21.23 37.80
CA GLN A 312 23.84 -20.48 36.60
C GLN A 312 25.01 -20.34 35.62
N TYR A 313 26.21 -20.02 36.11
CA TYR A 313 27.39 -19.98 35.26
C TYR A 313 27.61 -21.30 34.51
N LYS A 314 27.58 -22.44 35.22
CA LYS A 314 27.69 -23.79 34.61
C LYS A 314 26.62 -24.07 33.56
N LYS A 315 25.37 -23.61 33.77
CA LYS A 315 24.28 -23.75 32.79
C LYS A 315 24.61 -22.98 31.50
N PHE A 316 25.01 -21.71 31.61
CA PHE A 316 25.38 -20.90 30.46
C PHE A 316 26.64 -21.41 29.75
N THR A 317 27.65 -21.92 30.46
CA THR A 317 28.82 -22.55 29.84
C THR A 317 28.44 -23.78 29.00
N ARG A 318 27.54 -24.63 29.50
CA ARG A 318 27.03 -25.80 28.74
C ARG A 318 26.21 -25.40 27.52
N LEU A 319 25.36 -24.37 27.66
CA LEU A 319 24.58 -23.83 26.54
C LEU A 319 25.49 -23.28 25.43
N ILE A 320 26.50 -22.50 25.82
CA ILE A 320 27.48 -21.93 24.91
C ILE A 320 28.28 -23.03 24.20
N ALA A 321 28.61 -24.13 24.87
CA ALA A 321 29.30 -25.27 24.25
C ALA A 321 28.48 -25.91 23.12
N LYS A 322 27.15 -25.88 23.21
CA LYS A 322 26.25 -26.36 22.14
C LYS A 322 26.08 -25.38 20.99
N TRP A 323 26.38 -24.09 21.20
CA TRP A 323 26.03 -23.03 20.26
C TRP A 323 27.17 -22.80 19.23
N PRO A 324 26.95 -23.07 17.93
CA PRO A 324 27.95 -22.87 16.89
C PRO A 324 28.18 -21.38 16.63
N VAL A 325 29.42 -21.01 16.35
CA VAL A 325 29.78 -19.63 15.98
C VAL A 325 29.89 -19.53 14.47
N ASP A 326 29.10 -18.66 13.86
CA ASP A 326 29.15 -18.39 12.42
C ASP A 326 30.27 -17.39 12.10
N THR A 327 31.35 -17.87 11.49
CA THR A 327 32.53 -17.07 11.13
C THR A 327 32.21 -15.98 10.09
N THR A 328 31.14 -16.15 9.30
CA THR A 328 30.74 -15.18 8.25
C THR A 328 30.10 -13.91 8.81
N LYS A 329 29.64 -13.96 10.07
CA LYS A 329 28.93 -12.86 10.74
C LYS A 329 29.81 -12.05 11.69
N GLY A 330 31.00 -12.54 12.04
CA GLY A 330 31.97 -11.83 12.89
C GLY A 330 31.35 -11.39 14.24
N GLU A 331 31.46 -10.11 14.60
CA GLU A 331 30.88 -9.54 15.85
C GLU A 331 29.35 -9.58 15.91
N ARG A 332 28.66 -9.81 14.79
CA ARG A 332 27.18 -9.90 14.75
C ARG A 332 26.66 -11.31 15.01
N ASP A 333 27.55 -12.29 15.12
CA ASP A 333 27.15 -13.65 15.44
C ASP A 333 26.51 -13.70 16.83
N LEU A 334 25.32 -14.29 16.91
CA LEU A 334 24.57 -14.38 18.16
C LEU A 334 25.30 -15.27 19.18
N GLY A 335 25.98 -16.33 18.72
CA GLY A 335 26.77 -17.21 19.59
C GLY A 335 27.95 -16.46 20.22
N LYS A 336 28.65 -15.64 19.44
CA LYS A 336 29.72 -14.75 19.93
C LYS A 336 29.17 -13.69 20.91
N PHE A 337 28.07 -13.02 20.56
CA PHE A 337 27.43 -12.05 21.45
C PHE A 337 27.02 -12.65 22.80
N ILE A 338 26.44 -13.86 22.82
CA ILE A 338 26.07 -14.55 24.06
C ILE A 338 27.32 -14.86 24.89
N ARG A 339 28.42 -15.30 24.27
CA ARG A 339 29.70 -15.56 24.97
C ARG A 339 30.24 -14.30 25.64
N ASP A 340 30.25 -13.17 24.93
CA ASP A 340 30.77 -11.91 25.46
C ASP A 340 29.89 -11.36 26.59
N LYS A 341 28.57 -11.52 26.47
CA LYS A 341 27.63 -11.12 27.52
C LYS A 341 27.74 -11.98 28.77
N VAL A 342 27.88 -13.29 28.63
CA VAL A 342 28.13 -14.20 29.76
C VAL A 342 29.48 -13.86 30.40
N LYS A 343 30.53 -13.67 29.60
CA LYS A 343 31.85 -13.27 30.11
C LYS A 343 31.77 -11.97 30.93
N ALA A 344 31.16 -10.91 30.40
CA ALA A 344 31.01 -9.63 31.09
C ALA A 344 30.16 -9.73 32.38
N ALA A 345 29.09 -10.54 32.36
CA ALA A 345 28.20 -10.72 33.50
C ALA A 345 28.84 -11.50 34.65
N PHE A 346 29.83 -12.36 34.37
CA PHE A 346 30.45 -13.23 35.38
C PHE A 346 31.93 -12.87 35.70
N GLU A 347 32.60 -12.01 34.93
CA GLU A 347 33.98 -11.53 35.22
C GLU A 347 34.04 -10.21 36.01
N SER A 348 32.97 -9.41 36.05
CA SER A 348 32.99 -8.11 36.72
C SER A 348 33.09 -8.23 38.25
N SER A 349 34.04 -7.51 38.84
CA SER A 349 34.35 -7.48 40.28
C SER A 349 33.22 -6.88 41.14
N GLU A 350 32.25 -6.21 40.51
CA GLU A 350 30.97 -5.85 41.12
C GLU A 350 30.02 -7.02 40.94
N ARG A 351 29.93 -7.86 41.98
CA ARG A 351 28.97 -8.97 42.07
C ARG A 351 27.55 -8.39 42.09
N GLN A 352 27.04 -8.01 40.94
CA GLN A 352 25.66 -7.57 40.79
C GLN A 352 24.74 -8.72 41.21
N ASN A 353 23.70 -8.38 41.97
CA ASN A 353 22.56 -9.26 42.26
C ASN A 353 21.93 -9.70 40.94
N LEU A 354 22.47 -10.77 40.35
CA LEU A 354 21.89 -11.40 39.16
C LEU A 354 20.58 -12.03 39.59
N ASP A 355 19.48 -11.47 39.09
CA ASP A 355 18.14 -12.02 39.26
C ASP A 355 18.11 -13.46 38.72
N SER A 356 18.02 -14.42 39.65
CA SER A 356 18.06 -15.85 39.36
C SER A 356 16.87 -16.29 38.49
N GLU A 357 15.71 -15.65 38.64
CA GLU A 357 14.52 -15.96 37.84
C GLU A 357 14.70 -15.48 36.41
N LEU A 358 15.19 -14.25 36.23
CA LEU A 358 15.52 -13.70 34.92
C LEU A 358 16.57 -14.55 34.20
N CYS A 359 17.64 -14.95 34.89
CA CYS A 359 18.68 -15.82 34.34
C CYS A 359 18.12 -17.18 33.91
N ASN A 360 17.24 -17.80 34.70
CA ASN A 360 16.61 -19.07 34.33
C ASN A 360 15.68 -18.89 33.11
N ARG A 361 14.91 -17.81 33.04
CA ARG A 361 14.04 -17.51 31.88
C ARG A 361 14.85 -17.32 30.60
N GLN A 362 15.95 -16.56 30.68
CA GLN A 362 16.85 -16.34 29.56
C GLN A 362 17.53 -17.64 29.11
N TYR A 363 18.05 -18.43 30.06
CA TYR A 363 18.63 -19.73 29.78
C TYR A 363 17.65 -20.66 29.07
N ASN A 364 16.42 -20.79 29.57
CA ASN A 364 15.40 -21.66 28.99
C ASN A 364 15.03 -21.23 27.56
N SER A 365 14.92 -19.92 27.31
CA SER A 365 14.66 -19.40 25.97
C SER A 365 15.81 -19.73 25.00
N LEU A 366 17.05 -19.46 25.40
CA LEU A 366 18.22 -19.74 24.57
C LEU A 366 18.42 -21.24 24.36
N ASN A 367 18.20 -22.08 25.38
CA ASN A 367 18.33 -23.53 25.25
C ASN A 367 17.27 -24.11 24.29
N LYS A 368 16.04 -23.57 24.29
CA LYS A 368 15.02 -23.93 23.28
C LYS A 368 15.47 -23.59 21.86
N ILE A 369 16.15 -22.47 21.66
CA ILE A 369 16.67 -22.09 20.35
C ILE A 369 17.82 -23.03 19.95
N ALA A 370 18.79 -23.24 20.85
CA ALA A 370 19.95 -24.10 20.62
C ALA A 370 19.57 -25.55 20.28
N ASP A 371 18.58 -26.11 21.00
CA ASP A 371 18.09 -27.47 20.78
C ASP A 371 17.10 -27.57 19.60
N ASN A 372 16.93 -26.49 18.81
CA ASN A 372 15.99 -26.42 17.69
C ASN A 372 14.55 -26.81 18.07
N HIS A 373 14.13 -26.52 19.31
CA HIS A 373 12.87 -27.02 19.90
C HIS A 373 11.66 -26.75 19.01
N TYR A 374 11.50 -25.51 18.52
CA TYR A 374 10.35 -25.15 17.68
C TYR A 374 10.42 -25.70 16.27
N ARG A 375 11.63 -25.86 15.70
CA ARG A 375 11.82 -26.52 14.40
C ARG A 375 11.39 -27.99 14.46
N ASN A 376 11.69 -28.66 15.58
CA ASN A 376 11.34 -30.05 15.79
C ASN A 376 9.86 -30.23 16.18
N LYS A 377 9.32 -29.32 17.00
CA LYS A 377 7.91 -29.32 17.43
C LYS A 377 6.96 -28.99 16.28
N TYR A 378 7.34 -28.07 15.40
CA TYR A 378 6.53 -27.63 14.27
C TYR A 378 7.28 -27.94 12.96
N LYS A 379 7.20 -29.21 12.52
CA LYS A 379 7.83 -29.65 11.27
C LYS A 379 7.24 -28.86 10.10
N ARG A 380 8.10 -28.12 9.41
CA ARG A 380 7.71 -27.32 8.24
C ARG A 380 7.65 -28.22 7.01
N THR A 381 6.64 -27.99 6.17
CA THR A 381 6.49 -28.63 4.86
C THR A 381 7.41 -28.04 3.80
N HIS A 382 7.86 -26.79 3.99
CA HIS A 382 8.72 -26.07 3.06
C HIS A 382 10.05 -25.66 3.70
N ASN A 383 11.12 -25.71 2.89
CA ASN A 383 12.48 -25.32 3.28
C ASN A 383 12.74 -23.80 3.18
N SER A 384 11.77 -23.03 2.68
CA SER A 384 11.87 -21.57 2.53
C SER A 384 11.43 -20.83 3.80
N THR A 385 12.01 -19.65 4.00
CA THR A 385 11.67 -18.72 5.09
C THR A 385 10.44 -17.89 4.73
N ALA A 386 9.93 -17.07 5.66
CA ALA A 386 8.77 -16.19 5.41
C ALA A 386 9.00 -15.17 4.27
N THR A 387 10.25 -14.97 3.85
CA THR A 387 10.63 -14.14 2.70
C THR A 387 10.63 -14.91 1.38
N GLY A 388 10.32 -16.20 1.39
CA GLY A 388 10.43 -17.11 0.24
C GLY A 388 11.85 -17.59 -0.05
N LEU A 389 12.86 -17.08 0.67
CA LEU A 389 14.26 -17.39 0.45
C LEU A 389 14.68 -18.70 1.12
N SER A 390 15.62 -19.42 0.49
CA SER A 390 16.29 -20.58 1.05
C SER A 390 17.20 -20.19 2.23
N THR A 391 17.64 -21.19 2.99
CA THR A 391 18.55 -20.95 4.13
C THR A 391 19.90 -20.42 3.65
N GLU A 392 20.38 -20.93 2.52
CA GLU A 392 21.63 -20.52 1.87
C GLU A 392 21.54 -19.08 1.37
N GLU A 393 20.43 -18.70 0.73
CA GLU A 393 20.19 -17.34 0.25
C GLU A 393 20.10 -16.34 1.42
N CYS A 394 19.43 -16.70 2.52
CA CYS A 394 19.39 -15.89 3.72
C CYS A 394 20.79 -15.69 4.33
N ASN A 395 21.63 -16.72 4.34
CA ASN A 395 23.00 -16.63 4.86
C ASN A 395 23.87 -15.70 4.00
N VAL A 396 23.76 -15.77 2.68
CA VAL A 396 24.47 -14.88 1.75
C VAL A 396 24.02 -13.42 1.93
N ILE A 397 22.71 -13.16 2.00
CA ILE A 397 22.18 -11.78 2.16
C ILE A 397 22.58 -11.18 3.51
N LEU A 398 22.64 -11.99 4.57
CA LEU A 398 23.00 -11.55 5.92
C LEU A 398 24.52 -11.57 6.19
N SER A 399 25.34 -11.90 5.19
CA SER A 399 26.80 -11.87 5.29
C SER A 399 27.33 -10.46 5.56
N ASN A 400 28.53 -10.38 6.15
CA ASN A 400 29.18 -9.09 6.39
C ASN A 400 29.46 -8.34 5.08
N GLU A 401 29.87 -9.02 4.02
CA GLU A 401 30.18 -8.43 2.71
C GLU A 401 28.96 -7.75 2.07
N VAL A 402 27.81 -8.44 2.04
CA VAL A 402 26.56 -7.90 1.47
C VAL A 402 26.02 -6.75 2.31
N LEU A 403 26.12 -6.84 3.64
CA LEU A 403 25.70 -5.76 4.52
C LEU A 403 26.65 -4.57 4.51
N GLU A 404 27.94 -4.79 4.27
CA GLU A 404 28.93 -3.73 4.09
C GLU A 404 28.66 -3.01 2.78
N TYR A 405 28.43 -3.72 1.68
CA TYR A 405 27.94 -3.15 0.42
C TYR A 405 26.68 -2.29 0.62
N LEU A 406 25.67 -2.80 1.33
CA LEU A 406 24.45 -2.05 1.68
C LEU A 406 24.72 -0.86 2.61
N LYS A 407 25.73 -0.95 3.48
CA LYS A 407 26.20 0.17 4.31
C LYS A 407 26.94 1.19 3.47
N GLU A 408 27.74 0.82 2.48
CA GLU A 408 28.44 1.74 1.58
C GLU A 408 27.47 2.51 0.68
N GLU A 409 26.40 1.88 0.19
CA GLU A 409 25.27 2.58 -0.44
C GLU A 409 24.60 3.59 0.52
N ASN A 410 24.60 3.29 1.83
CA ASN A 410 24.13 4.20 2.88
C ASN A 410 25.20 5.19 3.39
N LYS A 411 26.50 4.99 3.15
CA LYS A 411 27.56 5.96 3.51
C LYS A 411 27.36 7.27 2.73
N GLY A 412 26.85 7.22 1.50
CA GLY A 412 26.41 8.41 0.76
C GLY A 412 25.21 9.16 1.39
N PHE A 413 24.49 8.54 2.33
CA PHE A 413 23.44 9.14 3.14
C PHE A 413 23.98 9.70 4.47
N PHE A 414 24.86 8.98 5.17
CA PHE A 414 25.45 9.44 6.44
C PHE A 414 26.52 10.52 6.25
N ALA A 415 27.39 10.43 5.23
CA ALA A 415 28.36 11.48 4.90
C ALA A 415 27.69 12.82 4.54
N LYS A 416 26.42 12.79 4.10
CA LYS A 416 25.62 13.98 3.76
C LYS A 416 24.85 14.56 4.95
N ILE A 417 24.74 13.82 6.05
CA ILE A 417 24.05 14.23 7.28
C ILE A 417 25.07 14.63 8.35
N PHE A 418 26.22 13.96 8.41
CA PHE A 418 27.25 14.18 9.44
C PHE A 418 28.56 14.74 8.88
N GLY A 419 28.67 15.00 7.57
CA GLY A 419 29.78 15.72 6.96
C GLY A 419 29.74 17.23 7.27
N ARG A 420 29.99 17.57 8.52
CA ARG A 420 30.57 18.83 8.96
C ARG A 420 31.69 18.46 9.93
N ASP A 421 32.83 18.09 9.38
CA ASP A 421 34.08 18.16 10.13
C ASP A 421 34.74 19.50 9.78
N LYS A 422 34.86 20.32 10.84
CA LYS A 422 35.69 21.51 11.08
C LYS A 422 36.11 22.38 9.91
#